data_AF-A0A4U6CPI3-F1
#
_entry.id   AF-A0A4U6CPI3-F1
#
_cell.length_a   1.000
_cell.length_b   1.000
_cell.length_c   1.000
_cell.angle_alpha   90.00
_cell.angle_beta   90.00
_cell.angle_gamma   90.00
#
_symmetry.space_group_name_H-M   'P 1'
#
loop_
_entity.id
_entity.type
_entity.pdbx_description
1 polymer ?
#
loop_
_entity_poly.entity_id
_entity_poly.type
_entity_poly.pdbx_seq_one_letter_code
_entity_poly.pdbx_strand_id
1 'polypeptide(L)'
;MSLPDHRRRVRKALLAGAALGLVALAGCTVRPLYGDVTSATAPGGATSAALASVAINPVNDRVGQEVRNQLIFLLNGGAGQSASPVHTVDLRVTSRRTSAARVQPTTQDLEPTAAVVTVRAGYTITERATGRRIAAGTRQVVSPYDIPRQEFAAVRAERDAENRAARELAELLRLVIAQELVKPSSNAIPAIVSSPDELEGISNVRTPGQLEVR
;
A
#
# COMPACT_ATOMS: atom_id res chain seq x y z
N MET A 1 12.17 12.95 68.30
CA MET A 1 12.77 13.10 66.95
C MET A 1 12.11 12.09 66.03
N SER A 2 11.11 12.50 65.23
CA SER A 2 10.51 11.62 64.21
C SER A 2 10.27 12.44 62.95
N LEU A 3 11.06 12.14 61.91
CA LEU A 3 10.97 12.72 60.56
C LEU A 3 10.63 11.58 59.56
N PRO A 4 10.03 11.89 58.40
CA PRO A 4 8.67 11.44 58.10
C PRO A 4 8.59 10.25 57.13
N ASP A 5 7.67 9.31 57.42
CA ASP A 5 7.30 8.18 56.56
C ASP A 5 6.62 8.60 55.24
N HIS A 6 6.03 9.80 55.19
CA HIS A 6 5.39 10.33 53.98
C HIS A 6 6.37 10.50 52.81
N ARG A 7 7.64 10.84 53.09
CA ARG A 7 8.67 10.98 52.05
C ARG A 7 9.02 9.64 51.39
N ARG A 8 8.95 8.52 52.14
CA ARG A 8 9.17 7.17 51.59
C ARG A 8 7.99 6.69 50.76
N ARG A 9 6.75 6.97 51.17
CA ARG A 9 5.53 6.61 50.43
C ARG A 9 5.39 7.37 49.11
N VAL A 10 5.67 8.68 49.10
CA VAL A 10 5.63 9.52 47.88
C VAL A 10 6.71 9.11 46.88
N ARG A 11 7.92 8.77 47.34
CA ARG A 11 9.00 8.26 46.45
C ARG A 11 8.65 6.91 45.80
N LYS A 12 8.01 5.99 46.55
CA LYS A 12 7.56 4.71 46.01
C LYS A 12 6.43 4.89 44.97
N ALA A 13 5.51 5.82 45.20
CA ALA A 13 4.43 6.13 44.25
C ALA A 13 4.96 6.78 42.96
N LEU A 14 5.94 7.69 43.05
CA LEU A 14 6.59 8.30 41.88
C LEU A 14 7.37 7.26 41.05
N LEU A 15 8.08 6.35 41.70
CA LEU A 15 8.81 5.28 41.01
C LEU A 15 7.85 4.28 40.33
N ALA A 16 6.72 3.95 40.95
CA ALA A 16 5.69 3.10 40.35
C ALA A 16 5.00 3.79 39.16
N GLY A 17 4.72 5.09 39.26
CA GLY A 17 4.15 5.88 38.16
C GLY A 17 5.11 6.01 36.97
N ALA A 18 6.40 6.20 37.22
CA ALA A 18 7.43 6.24 36.17
C ALA A 18 7.59 4.89 35.45
N ALA A 19 7.52 3.77 36.19
CA ALA A 19 7.60 2.43 35.59
C ALA A 19 6.38 2.11 34.70
N LEU A 20 5.17 2.51 35.10
CA LEU A 20 3.97 2.37 34.29
C LEU A 20 4.01 3.27 33.03
N GLY A 21 4.57 4.47 33.15
CA GLY A 21 4.79 5.37 32.00
C GLY A 21 5.75 4.77 30.97
N LEU A 22 6.84 4.14 31.39
CA LEU A 22 7.80 3.48 30.51
C LEU A 22 7.20 2.28 29.74
N VAL A 23 6.29 1.53 30.34
CA VAL A 23 5.56 0.44 29.66
C VAL A 23 4.55 0.99 28.65
N ALA A 24 3.89 2.12 28.95
CA ALA A 24 2.97 2.77 28.02
C ALA A 24 3.68 3.34 26.79
N LEU A 25 4.92 3.81 26.92
CA LEU A 25 5.74 4.25 25.77
C LEU A 25 6.30 3.08 24.95
N ALA A 26 6.39 1.87 25.51
CA ALA A 26 6.85 0.67 24.79
C ALA A 26 5.81 0.08 23.82
N GLY A 27 4.57 0.57 23.82
CA GLY A 27 3.50 0.12 22.91
C GLY A 27 3.56 0.66 21.48
N CYS A 28 4.38 1.69 21.21
CA CYS A 28 4.50 2.29 19.88
C CYS A 28 5.57 1.58 19.03
N THR A 29 5.29 0.38 18.54
CA THR A 29 6.22 -0.32 17.64
C THR A 29 6.10 0.21 16.21
N VAL A 30 6.87 1.24 15.86
CA VAL A 30 7.05 1.67 14.46
C VAL A 30 7.96 0.66 13.76
N ARG A 31 7.43 -0.05 12.77
CA ARG A 31 8.20 -0.99 11.97
C ARG A 31 8.47 -0.42 10.58
N PRO A 32 9.75 -0.22 10.20
CA PRO A 32 10.06 0.24 8.86
C PRO A 32 9.71 -0.85 7.85
N LEU A 33 8.97 -0.47 6.81
CA LEU A 33 8.59 -1.39 5.73
C LEU A 33 9.82 -1.83 4.90
N TYR A 34 10.85 -0.98 4.81
CA TYR A 34 12.04 -1.18 3.98
C TYR A 34 13.37 -1.11 4.76
N GLY A 35 13.38 -1.28 6.08
CA GLY A 35 14.62 -1.16 6.86
C GLY A 35 15.60 -2.32 6.62
N ASP A 36 16.79 -2.03 6.06
CA ASP A 36 17.93 -2.93 5.87
C ASP A 36 18.52 -3.43 7.20
N VAL A 37 18.57 -4.75 7.49
CA VAL A 37 19.59 -5.79 7.16
C VAL A 37 20.99 -5.64 7.77
N THR A 38 21.13 -5.96 9.06
CA THR A 38 22.39 -6.52 9.62
C THR A 38 22.15 -7.80 10.43
N SER A 39 20.94 -8.35 10.40
CA SER A 39 20.64 -9.64 11.03
C SER A 39 19.73 -10.43 10.12
N ALA A 40 20.14 -11.66 9.79
CA ALA A 40 19.35 -12.62 9.02
C ALA A 40 18.02 -13.02 9.70
N THR A 41 17.75 -12.48 10.90
CA THR A 41 16.52 -12.60 11.66
C THR A 41 15.65 -11.33 11.60
N ALA A 42 16.09 -10.28 10.89
CA ALA A 42 15.37 -9.02 10.76
C ALA A 42 14.35 -9.06 9.59
N PRO A 43 13.06 -8.78 9.82
CA PRO A 43 12.00 -9.00 8.82
C PRO A 43 11.99 -8.06 7.58
N GLY A 44 12.93 -7.12 7.47
CA GLY A 44 13.03 -6.18 6.35
C GLY A 44 13.57 -6.80 5.05
N GLY A 45 14.60 -7.66 5.15
CA GLY A 45 15.16 -8.36 3.98
C GLY A 45 14.20 -9.39 3.34
N ALA A 46 13.26 -9.91 4.13
CA ALA A 46 12.18 -10.76 3.61
C ALA A 46 11.24 -10.00 2.67
N THR A 47 11.08 -8.68 2.87
CA THR A 47 10.15 -7.86 2.07
C THR A 47 10.71 -7.59 0.67
N SER A 48 12.01 -7.30 0.54
CA SER A 48 12.64 -7.10 -0.79
C SER A 48 12.63 -8.39 -1.62
N ALA A 49 12.93 -9.53 -1.00
CA ALA A 49 12.83 -10.83 -1.65
C ALA A 49 11.39 -11.17 -2.07
N ALA A 50 10.41 -10.90 -1.20
CA ALA A 50 9.00 -11.10 -1.51
C ALA A 50 8.55 -10.22 -2.68
N LEU A 51 8.96 -8.94 -2.72
CA LEU A 51 8.65 -8.02 -3.82
C LEU A 51 9.28 -8.47 -5.16
N ALA A 52 10.52 -8.96 -5.14
CA ALA A 52 11.17 -9.51 -6.33
C ALA A 52 10.50 -10.79 -6.86
N SER A 53 9.70 -11.47 -6.03
CA SER A 53 8.93 -12.65 -6.44
C SER A 53 7.58 -12.32 -7.12
N VAL A 54 7.27 -11.03 -7.29
CA VAL A 54 6.02 -10.55 -7.90
C VAL A 54 6.20 -10.31 -9.39
N ALA A 55 5.29 -10.85 -10.20
CA ALA A 55 5.18 -10.54 -11.62
C ALA A 55 3.94 -9.70 -11.93
N ILE A 56 4.11 -8.66 -12.75
CA ILE A 56 3.02 -7.83 -13.26
C ILE A 56 2.58 -8.33 -14.63
N ASN A 57 1.30 -8.66 -14.76
CA ASN A 57 0.72 -9.15 -16.00
C ASN A 57 0.71 -8.04 -17.09
N PRO A 58 0.67 -8.41 -18.37
CA PRO A 58 0.64 -7.44 -19.47
C PRO A 58 -0.57 -6.50 -19.40
N VAL A 59 -0.38 -5.28 -19.89
CA VAL A 59 -1.42 -4.24 -20.01
C VAL A 59 -1.36 -3.66 -21.43
N ASN A 60 -2.50 -3.26 -21.99
CA ASN A 60 -2.58 -2.91 -23.42
C ASN A 60 -2.62 -1.40 -23.70
N ASP A 61 -2.71 -0.58 -22.66
CA ASP A 61 -2.77 0.88 -22.79
C ASP A 61 -1.41 1.53 -22.51
N ARG A 62 -1.13 2.70 -23.13
CA ARG A 62 0.12 3.44 -22.97
C ARG A 62 0.37 3.81 -21.50
N VAL A 63 -0.60 4.43 -20.83
CA VAL A 63 -0.44 4.87 -19.43
C VAL A 63 -0.33 3.65 -18.53
N GLY A 64 -1.10 2.59 -18.83
CA GLY A 64 -0.94 1.29 -18.18
C GLY A 64 0.49 0.75 -18.29
N GLN A 65 1.09 0.80 -19.47
CA GLN A 65 2.45 0.32 -19.69
C GLN A 65 3.49 1.16 -18.96
N GLU A 66 3.32 2.48 -18.87
CA GLU A 66 4.19 3.34 -18.03
C GLU A 66 4.15 2.92 -16.56
N VAL A 67 2.94 2.72 -16.01
CA VAL A 67 2.76 2.24 -14.62
C VAL A 67 3.43 0.87 -14.44
N ARG A 68 3.19 -0.06 -15.38
CA ARG A 68 3.76 -1.41 -15.34
C ARG A 68 5.29 -1.38 -15.38
N ASN A 69 5.87 -0.63 -16.31
CA ASN A 69 7.32 -0.57 -16.46
C ASN A 69 7.99 0.03 -15.23
N GLN A 70 7.44 1.12 -14.70
CA GLN A 70 7.94 1.71 -13.46
C GLN A 70 7.79 0.72 -12.29
N LEU A 71 6.66 0.03 -12.18
CA LEU A 71 6.43 -0.94 -11.11
C LEU A 71 7.41 -2.12 -11.19
N ILE A 72 7.67 -2.66 -12.39
CA ILE A 72 8.65 -3.74 -12.59
C ILE A 72 10.04 -3.27 -12.17
N PHE A 73 10.44 -2.06 -12.57
CA PHE A 73 11.71 -1.47 -12.18
C PHE A 73 11.82 -1.35 -10.66
N LEU A 74 10.78 -0.84 -10.01
CA LEU A 74 10.74 -0.67 -8.56
C LEU A 74 10.79 -2.01 -7.82
N LEU A 75 10.11 -3.05 -8.30
CA LEU A 75 10.08 -4.36 -7.65
C LEU A 75 11.40 -5.14 -7.79
N ASN A 76 12.12 -4.95 -8.91
CA ASN A 76 13.27 -5.78 -9.27
C ASN A 76 14.60 -5.01 -9.40
N GLY A 77 14.62 -3.70 -9.12
CA GLY A 77 15.83 -2.87 -9.23
C GLY A 77 16.41 -2.80 -10.65
N GLY A 78 15.59 -2.98 -11.68
CA GLY A 78 16.04 -2.96 -13.09
C GLY A 78 16.47 -4.31 -13.66
N ALA A 79 16.46 -5.41 -12.89
CA ALA A 79 16.79 -6.76 -13.36
C ALA A 79 15.74 -7.37 -14.32
N GLY A 80 14.66 -6.66 -14.62
CA GLY A 80 13.50 -7.18 -15.33
C GLY A 80 12.56 -7.96 -14.40
N GLN A 81 11.54 -8.60 -14.97
CA GLN A 81 10.55 -9.35 -14.18
C GLN A 81 11.06 -10.77 -13.85
N SER A 82 10.74 -11.27 -12.66
CA SER A 82 11.12 -12.62 -12.23
C SER A 82 10.63 -13.70 -13.19
N ALA A 83 11.53 -14.63 -13.54
CA ALA A 83 11.24 -15.80 -14.39
C ALA A 83 10.40 -16.86 -13.66
N SER A 84 10.47 -16.91 -12.33
CA SER A 84 9.73 -17.85 -11.48
C SER A 84 9.01 -17.09 -10.36
N PRO A 85 7.97 -16.30 -10.68
CA PRO A 85 7.28 -15.49 -9.69
C PRO A 85 6.30 -16.33 -8.86
N VAL A 86 6.22 -16.02 -7.57
CA VAL A 86 5.30 -16.65 -6.61
C VAL A 86 3.92 -15.97 -6.66
N HIS A 87 3.91 -14.66 -6.92
CA HIS A 87 2.71 -13.84 -6.98
C HIS A 87 2.57 -13.17 -8.35
N THR A 88 1.34 -13.00 -8.80
CA THR A 88 1.01 -12.23 -9.99
C THR A 88 0.10 -11.06 -9.64
N VAL A 89 0.30 -9.93 -10.31
CA VAL A 89 -0.54 -8.73 -10.17
C VAL A 89 -1.18 -8.40 -11.51
N ASP A 90 -2.50 -8.35 -11.50
CA ASP A 90 -3.30 -7.84 -12.60
C ASP A 90 -3.60 -6.35 -12.36
N LEU A 91 -3.34 -5.53 -13.39
CA LEU A 91 -3.58 -4.09 -13.37
C LEU A 91 -4.67 -3.71 -14.37
N ARG A 92 -5.60 -2.87 -13.93
CA ARG A 92 -6.55 -2.16 -14.80
C ARG A 92 -6.35 -0.67 -14.61
N VAL A 93 -5.65 -0.05 -15.54
CA VAL A 93 -5.27 1.37 -15.48
C VAL A 93 -6.18 2.20 -16.38
N THR A 94 -6.62 3.35 -15.88
CA THR A 94 -7.39 4.35 -16.63
C THR A 94 -6.79 5.73 -16.41
N SER A 95 -6.63 6.51 -17.48
CA SER A 95 -6.26 7.93 -17.43
C SER A 95 -7.49 8.78 -17.75
N ARG A 96 -7.71 9.85 -16.99
CA ARG A 96 -8.78 10.82 -17.25
C ARG A 96 -8.26 12.24 -17.08
N ARG A 97 -8.38 13.03 -18.15
CA ARG A 97 -8.19 14.49 -18.11
C ARG A 97 -9.48 15.19 -17.66
N THR A 98 -9.33 16.18 -16.79
CA THR A 98 -10.40 17.10 -16.38
C THR A 98 -9.87 18.53 -16.42
N SER A 99 -10.56 19.44 -17.11
CA SER A 99 -10.15 20.85 -17.18
C SER A 99 -10.32 21.54 -15.83
N ALA A 100 -9.38 22.43 -15.48
CA ALA A 100 -9.57 23.30 -14.32
C ALA A 100 -10.66 24.32 -14.65
N ALA A 101 -11.62 24.52 -13.75
CA ALA A 101 -12.78 25.41 -13.95
C ALA A 101 -12.43 26.91 -14.05
N ARG A 102 -11.15 27.29 -14.05
CA ARG A 102 -10.70 28.67 -14.21
C ARG A 102 -10.47 28.95 -15.70
N VAL A 103 -11.53 29.39 -16.37
CA VAL A 103 -11.40 30.14 -17.63
C VAL A 103 -10.78 31.49 -17.26
N GLN A 104 -9.65 31.85 -17.87
CA GLN A 104 -9.04 33.16 -17.65
C GLN A 104 -9.91 34.22 -18.36
N PRO A 105 -10.61 35.13 -17.65
CA PRO A 105 -11.53 36.07 -18.29
C PRO A 105 -10.81 37.22 -19.03
N THR A 106 -9.48 37.28 -18.97
CA THR A 106 -8.67 38.36 -19.57
C THR A 106 -8.36 38.14 -21.04
N THR A 107 -8.66 36.98 -21.60
CA THR A 107 -8.53 36.68 -23.04
C THR A 107 -9.92 36.46 -23.59
N GLN A 108 -10.23 37.05 -24.76
CA GLN A 108 -11.54 36.89 -25.41
C GLN A 108 -11.89 35.42 -25.75
N ASP A 109 -10.93 34.52 -25.60
CA ASP A 109 -11.07 33.08 -25.78
C ASP A 109 -11.36 32.40 -24.43
N LEU A 110 -12.51 31.74 -24.31
CA LEU A 110 -12.97 31.03 -23.11
C LEU A 110 -12.29 29.64 -22.93
N GLU A 111 -11.02 29.51 -23.28
CA GLU A 111 -10.28 28.25 -23.22
C GLU A 111 -9.68 27.98 -21.82
N PRO A 112 -9.71 26.73 -21.31
CA PRO A 112 -9.03 26.38 -20.07
C PRO A 112 -7.51 26.51 -20.19
N THR A 113 -6.88 27.27 -19.29
CA THR A 113 -5.42 27.43 -19.25
C THR A 113 -4.72 26.38 -18.39
N ALA A 114 -5.47 25.54 -17.69
CA ALA A 114 -4.95 24.45 -16.88
C ALA A 114 -5.90 23.25 -16.85
N ALA A 115 -5.35 22.07 -16.60
CA ALA A 115 -6.10 20.84 -16.43
C ALA A 115 -5.41 19.90 -15.44
N VAL A 116 -6.11 18.82 -15.14
CA VAL A 116 -5.68 17.79 -14.21
C VAL A 116 -5.83 16.44 -14.88
N VAL A 117 -4.76 15.65 -14.85
CA VAL A 117 -4.78 14.24 -15.20
C VAL A 117 -4.98 13.43 -13.93
N THR A 118 -5.96 12.52 -13.92
CA THR A 118 -6.14 11.51 -12.88
C THR A 118 -5.86 10.14 -13.46
N VAL A 119 -4.82 9.48 -12.95
CA VAL A 119 -4.50 8.09 -13.30
C VAL A 119 -4.97 7.19 -12.16
N ARG A 120 -5.81 6.21 -12.48
CA ARG A 120 -6.39 5.26 -11.52
C ARG A 120 -6.00 3.85 -11.92
N ALA A 121 -5.58 3.04 -10.96
CA ALA A 121 -5.28 1.63 -11.15
C ALA A 121 -6.11 0.77 -10.19
N GLY A 122 -6.94 -0.09 -10.75
CA GLY A 122 -7.43 -1.28 -10.04
C GLY A 122 -6.36 -2.36 -10.06
N TYR A 123 -6.11 -3.00 -8.92
CA TYR A 123 -5.12 -4.07 -8.81
C TYR A 123 -5.73 -5.32 -8.17
N THR A 124 -5.23 -6.49 -8.55
CA THR A 124 -5.51 -7.77 -7.91
C THR A 124 -4.22 -8.55 -7.77
N ILE A 125 -3.91 -9.01 -6.55
CA ILE A 125 -2.74 -9.82 -6.23
C ILE A 125 -3.20 -11.26 -6.06
N THR A 126 -2.56 -12.18 -6.78
CA THR A 126 -2.90 -13.60 -6.79
C THR A 126 -1.66 -14.45 -6.52
N GLU A 127 -1.81 -15.50 -5.73
CA GLU A 127 -0.79 -16.52 -5.51
C GLU A 127 -0.79 -17.51 -6.70
N ARG A 128 0.35 -17.70 -7.36
CA ARG A 128 0.43 -18.49 -8.59
C ARG A 128 0.16 -19.98 -8.36
N ALA A 129 0.65 -20.53 -7.26
CA ALA A 129 0.54 -21.96 -6.97
C ALA A 129 -0.90 -22.41 -6.72
N THR A 130 -1.69 -21.57 -6.04
CA THR A 130 -3.06 -21.91 -5.60
C THR A 130 -4.14 -21.20 -6.43
N GLY A 131 -3.78 -20.17 -7.20
CA GLY A 131 -4.72 -19.27 -7.85
C GLY A 131 -5.49 -18.37 -6.87
N ARG A 132 -5.11 -18.35 -5.59
CA ARG A 132 -5.84 -17.64 -4.55
C ARG A 132 -5.59 -16.15 -4.62
N ARG A 133 -6.68 -15.36 -4.58
CA ARG A 133 -6.61 -13.90 -4.44
C ARG A 133 -6.14 -13.51 -3.05
N ILE A 134 -5.02 -12.80 -2.97
CA ILE A 134 -4.45 -12.27 -1.72
C ILE A 134 -5.12 -10.95 -1.35
N ALA A 135 -5.16 -10.02 -2.30
CA ALA A 135 -5.71 -8.68 -2.10
C ALA A 135 -6.21 -8.09 -3.42
N ALA A 136 -7.14 -7.16 -3.33
CA ALA A 136 -7.55 -6.33 -4.46
C ALA A 136 -7.98 -4.95 -3.97
N GLY A 137 -7.85 -3.96 -4.83
CA GLY A 137 -8.22 -2.60 -4.47
C GLY A 137 -8.04 -1.62 -5.61
N THR A 138 -8.10 -0.34 -5.27
CA THR A 138 -7.87 0.74 -6.23
C THR A 138 -7.03 1.83 -5.61
N ARG A 139 -6.11 2.37 -6.41
CA ARG A 139 -5.32 3.56 -6.09
C ARG A 139 -5.40 4.56 -7.23
N GLN A 140 -5.22 5.84 -6.92
CA GLN A 140 -5.21 6.90 -7.91
C GLN A 140 -4.20 7.97 -7.54
N VAL A 141 -3.69 8.63 -8.57
CA VAL A 141 -2.79 9.78 -8.47
C VAL A 141 -3.31 10.87 -9.40
N VAL A 142 -3.15 12.11 -8.96
CA VAL A 142 -3.62 13.31 -9.64
C VAL A 142 -2.41 14.17 -9.97
N SER A 143 -2.24 14.55 -11.23
CA SER A 143 -1.16 15.44 -11.67
C SER A 143 -1.73 16.64 -12.44
N PRO A 144 -1.59 17.86 -11.91
CA PRO A 144 -1.99 19.07 -12.61
C PRO A 144 -0.99 19.46 -13.70
N TYR A 145 -1.44 20.19 -14.72
CA TYR A 145 -0.59 20.76 -15.75
C TYR A 145 -1.22 22.00 -16.39
N ASP A 146 -0.38 22.87 -16.93
CA ASP A 146 -0.80 24.05 -17.67
C ASP A 146 -1.01 23.72 -19.15
N ILE A 147 -1.99 24.38 -19.76
CA ILE A 147 -2.34 24.24 -21.18
C ILE A 147 -1.80 25.47 -21.92
N PRO A 148 -0.63 25.38 -22.56
CA PRO A 148 -0.13 26.44 -23.42
C PRO A 148 -0.97 26.56 -24.70
N ARG A 149 -0.97 27.75 -25.31
CA ARG A 149 -1.69 28.03 -26.57
C ARG A 149 -1.20 27.22 -27.77
N GLN A 150 0.03 26.70 -27.72
CA GLN A 150 0.58 25.89 -28.81
C GLN A 150 0.14 24.43 -28.64
N GLU A 151 -0.65 23.91 -29.57
CA GLU A 151 -1.23 22.56 -29.51
C GLU A 151 -0.22 21.44 -29.24
N PHE A 152 0.94 21.48 -29.91
CA PHE A 152 1.99 20.49 -29.65
C PHE A 152 2.48 20.55 -28.20
N ALA A 153 2.69 21.76 -27.66
CA ALA A 153 3.12 21.95 -26.29
C ALA A 153 2.03 21.50 -25.30
N ALA A 154 0.75 21.69 -25.61
CA ALA A 154 -0.37 21.22 -24.80
C ALA A 154 -0.42 19.68 -24.72
N VAL A 155 -0.26 18.99 -25.85
CA VAL A 155 -0.18 17.52 -25.90
C VAL A 155 1.05 17.02 -25.13
N ARG A 156 2.19 17.71 -25.24
CA ARG A 156 3.41 17.34 -24.49
C ARG A 156 3.24 17.55 -22.98
N ALA A 157 2.58 18.62 -22.56
CA ALA A 157 2.31 18.89 -21.14
C ALA A 157 1.36 17.83 -20.54
N GLU A 158 0.32 17.43 -21.27
CA GLU A 158 -0.58 16.35 -20.85
C GLU A 158 0.16 15.02 -20.71
N ARG A 159 0.96 14.64 -21.71
CA ARG A 159 1.76 13.40 -21.66
C ARG A 159 2.75 13.39 -20.50
N ASP A 160 3.37 14.52 -20.20
CA ASP A 160 4.25 14.64 -19.04
C ASP A 160 3.50 14.44 -17.73
N ALA A 161 2.32 15.05 -17.59
CA ALA A 161 1.44 14.85 -16.42
C ALA A 161 1.01 13.38 -16.25
N GLU A 162 0.64 12.70 -17.34
CA GLU A 162 0.34 11.27 -17.34
C GLU A 162 1.56 10.44 -16.88
N ASN A 163 2.75 10.75 -17.36
CA ASN A 163 3.96 10.01 -16.99
C ASN A 163 4.38 10.26 -15.53
N ARG A 164 4.21 11.50 -15.01
CA ARG A 164 4.41 11.79 -13.58
C ARG A 164 3.43 11.01 -12.70
N ALA A 165 2.14 11.08 -13.04
CA ALA A 165 1.10 10.34 -12.32
C ALA A 165 1.32 8.83 -12.36
N ALA A 166 1.76 8.29 -13.51
CA ALA A 166 2.07 6.86 -13.65
C ALA A 166 3.23 6.44 -12.73
N ARG A 167 4.30 7.25 -12.65
CA ARG A 167 5.45 6.97 -11.77
C ARG A 167 5.05 6.96 -10.30
N GLU A 168 4.32 7.99 -9.87
CA GLU A 168 3.83 8.09 -8.48
C GLU A 168 2.84 6.97 -8.13
N LEU A 169 1.97 6.59 -9.08
CA LEU A 169 1.03 5.49 -8.88
C LEU A 169 1.77 4.15 -8.74
N ALA A 170 2.85 3.93 -9.48
CA ALA A 170 3.68 2.75 -9.34
C ALA A 170 4.36 2.67 -7.95
N GLU A 171 4.86 3.78 -7.41
CA GLU A 171 5.39 3.84 -6.04
C GLU A 171 4.33 3.48 -4.99
N LEU A 172 3.14 4.06 -5.14
CA LEU A 172 2.00 3.77 -4.27
C LEU A 172 1.58 2.29 -4.35
N LEU A 173 1.56 1.71 -5.56
CA LEU A 173 1.25 0.30 -5.76
C LEU A 173 2.33 -0.59 -5.16
N ARG A 174 3.61 -0.27 -5.32
CA ARG A 174 4.71 -0.99 -4.66
C ARG A 174 4.51 -1.02 -3.15
N LEU A 175 4.18 0.12 -2.54
CA LEU A 175 3.93 0.23 -1.11
C LEU A 175 2.79 -0.69 -0.67
N VAL A 176 1.68 -0.67 -1.41
CA VAL A 176 0.51 -1.51 -1.13
C VAL A 176 0.85 -3.00 -1.29
N ILE A 177 1.54 -3.39 -2.35
CA ILE A 177 1.95 -4.78 -2.57
C ILE A 177 2.84 -5.24 -1.40
N ALA A 178 3.83 -4.44 -0.99
CA ALA A 178 4.69 -4.75 0.15
C ALA A 178 3.88 -4.98 1.43
N GLN A 179 2.89 -4.13 1.70
CA GLN A 179 2.02 -4.25 2.86
C GLN A 179 1.15 -5.52 2.81
N GLU A 180 0.53 -5.82 1.66
CA GLU A 180 -0.35 -6.98 1.49
C GLU A 180 0.42 -8.31 1.56
N LEU A 181 1.68 -8.34 1.13
CA LEU A 181 2.53 -9.54 1.22
C LEU A 181 3.05 -9.78 2.65
N VAL A 182 3.25 -8.73 3.45
CA VAL A 182 3.68 -8.85 4.85
C VAL A 182 2.50 -9.19 5.77
N LYS A 183 1.28 -8.76 5.43
CA LYS A 183 0.10 -9.07 6.22
C LYS A 183 -0.14 -10.59 6.23
N PRO A 184 -0.23 -11.26 7.40
CA PRO A 184 -0.66 -12.65 7.46
C PRO A 184 -2.04 -12.71 6.81
N SER A 185 -2.21 -13.57 5.80
CA SER A 185 -3.42 -13.64 4.97
C SER A 185 -4.65 -13.70 5.86
N SER A 186 -5.34 -12.57 6.02
CA SER A 186 -6.56 -12.46 6.81
C SER A 186 -7.63 -13.23 6.05
N ASN A 187 -7.83 -14.47 6.47
CA ASN A 187 -8.54 -15.52 5.75
C ASN A 187 -10.07 -15.39 5.89
N ALA A 188 -10.61 -14.19 5.68
CA ALA A 188 -12.04 -13.94 5.78
C ALA A 188 -12.50 -13.12 4.58
N ILE A 189 -13.03 -13.81 3.58
CA ILE A 189 -14.27 -13.33 2.98
C ILE A 189 -15.30 -13.52 4.09
N PRO A 190 -15.91 -12.46 4.69
CA PRO A 190 -17.08 -12.70 5.51
C PRO A 190 -18.09 -13.39 4.60
N ALA A 191 -18.42 -14.65 4.91
CA ALA A 191 -19.57 -15.29 4.30
C ALA A 191 -20.74 -14.31 4.47
N ILE A 192 -21.38 -13.94 3.36
CA ILE A 192 -22.65 -13.22 3.44
C ILE A 192 -23.63 -14.26 3.97
N VAL A 193 -23.77 -14.32 5.29
CA VAL A 193 -24.75 -15.15 6.00
C VAL A 193 -26.10 -14.70 5.51
N SER A 194 -26.69 -15.49 4.61
CA SER A 194 -27.94 -15.20 3.92
C SER A 194 -29.11 -15.97 4.52
N SER A 195 -28.85 -16.81 5.53
CA SER A 195 -29.88 -17.54 6.28
C SER A 195 -29.50 -17.72 7.76
N PRO A 196 -30.48 -17.75 8.68
CA PRO A 196 -30.25 -17.97 10.11
C PRO A 196 -29.66 -19.34 10.48
N ASP A 197 -29.77 -20.35 9.60
CA ASP A 197 -29.37 -21.74 9.88
C ASP A 197 -27.84 -21.96 9.88
N GLU A 198 -27.04 -21.03 9.33
CA GLU A 198 -25.57 -21.12 9.34
C GLU A 198 -24.93 -20.76 10.70
N LEU A 199 -25.73 -20.28 11.67
CA LEU A 199 -25.26 -19.91 13.01
C LEU A 199 -24.86 -21.11 13.88
N GLU A 200 -25.33 -22.33 13.57
CA GLU A 200 -25.01 -23.52 14.36
C GLU A 200 -23.68 -24.19 13.98
N GLY A 201 -23.17 -23.93 12.76
CA GLY A 201 -21.90 -24.51 12.28
C GLY A 201 -20.63 -23.84 12.82
N ILE A 202 -20.76 -22.63 13.38
CA ILE A 202 -19.62 -21.82 13.85
C ILE A 202 -19.19 -22.16 15.28
N SER A 203 -20.01 -22.88 16.05
CA SER A 203 -19.70 -23.27 17.43
C SER A 203 -18.69 -24.42 17.54
N ASN A 204 -18.38 -25.10 16.43
CA ASN A 204 -17.59 -26.33 16.44
C ASN A 204 -16.22 -26.23 15.74
N VAL A 205 -15.68 -25.02 15.60
CA VAL A 205 -14.28 -24.83 15.15
C VAL A 205 -13.34 -25.24 16.30
N ARG A 206 -13.08 -26.55 16.36
CA ARG A 206 -12.07 -27.17 17.21
C ARG A 206 -10.69 -26.57 16.91
N THR A 207 -10.12 -25.87 17.87
CA THR A 207 -8.74 -25.38 17.84
C THR A 207 -7.77 -26.57 17.78
N PRO A 208 -6.90 -26.70 16.76
CA PRO A 208 -5.85 -27.72 16.79
C PRO A 208 -4.66 -27.15 17.58
N GLY A 209 -4.47 -27.61 18.82
CA GLY A 209 -3.24 -27.34 19.56
C GLY A 209 -3.36 -27.26 21.08
N GLN A 210 -3.66 -28.37 21.75
CA GLN A 210 -3.07 -28.60 23.07
C GLN A 210 -2.47 -30.00 23.15
N LEU A 211 -1.16 -30.01 23.40
CA LEU A 211 -0.33 -31.18 23.65
C LEU A 211 -0.72 -31.86 24.98
N GLU A 212 -0.57 -33.19 25.01
CA GLU A 212 -0.51 -34.04 26.20
C GLU A 212 0.43 -33.50 27.28
N VAL A 213 0.01 -33.58 28.56
CA VAL A 213 0.89 -33.94 29.68
C VAL A 213 0.07 -34.73 30.73
N ARG A 214 0.42 -36.02 30.86
CA ARG A 214 0.15 -37.01 31.93
C ARG A 214 -1.28 -37.37 32.32
#